data_AF-A0A1Q3THF4-F1
#
_entry.id   AF-A0A1Q3THF4-F1
#
_cell.length_a   1.000
_cell.length_b   1.000
_cell.length_c   1.000
_cell.angle_alpha   90.00
_cell.angle_beta   90.00
_cell.angle_gamma   90.00
#
_symmetry.space_group_name_H-M   'P 1'
#
loop_
_entity.id
_entity.type
_entity.pdbx_description
1 polymer ?
#
loop_
_entity_poly.entity_id
_entity_poly.type
_entity_poly.pdbx_seq_one_letter_code
_entity_poly.pdbx_strand_id
1 'polypeptide(L)'
;MKFRTLVFLFIIAIVLIGALTKPGPDAFKEFYTKEHTRENPPVIEYTNGVAYSIFSVTSFTAVTTTGNNKMAVPVIKEKYLGLFGRFWKL
;
A
#
# COMPACT_ATOMS: atom_id res chain seq x y z
N MET A 1 -5.82 22.86 31.96
CA MET A 1 -6.70 21.71 31.60
C MET A 1 -7.22 21.79 30.16
N LYS A 2 -7.75 22.92 29.68
CA LYS A 2 -8.32 23.08 28.32
C LYS A 2 -7.35 22.72 27.17
N PHE A 3 -6.08 23.09 27.27
CA PHE A 3 -5.08 22.81 26.23
C PHE A 3 -4.86 21.31 25.99
N ARG A 4 -4.81 20.50 27.07
CA ARG A 4 -4.67 19.05 26.97
C ARG A 4 -5.87 18.42 26.28
N THR A 5 -7.08 18.84 26.65
CA THR A 5 -8.33 18.39 26.00
C THR A 5 -8.37 18.77 24.51
N LEU A 6 -7.90 19.97 24.16
CA LEU A 6 -7.86 20.44 22.78
C LEU A 6 -6.86 19.65 21.92
N VAL A 7 -5.70 19.32 22.48
CA VAL A 7 -4.72 18.43 21.83
C VAL A 7 -5.29 17.02 21.63
N PHE A 8 -5.98 16.46 22.63
CA PHE A 8 -6.61 15.15 22.49
C PHE A 8 -7.70 15.15 21.41
N LEU A 9 -8.57 16.17 21.39
CA LEU A 9 -9.59 16.32 20.34
C LEU A 9 -8.97 16.47 18.96
N PHE A 10 -7.86 17.19 18.84
CA PHE A 10 -7.13 17.34 17.58
C PHE A 10 -6.58 16.00 17.07
N ILE A 11 -5.97 15.19 17.94
CA ILE A 11 -5.48 13.86 17.58
C ILE A 11 -6.65 12.96 17.13
N ILE A 12 -7.76 12.96 17.87
CA ILE A 12 -8.95 12.17 17.52
C ILE A 12 -9.50 12.60 16.15
N ALA A 13 -9.57 13.90 15.89
CA ALA A 13 -10.02 14.43 14.60
C ALA A 13 -9.11 13.95 13.46
N ILE A 14 -7.79 13.99 13.63
CA ILE A 14 -6.82 13.48 12.63
C ILE A 14 -7.03 11.98 12.37
N VAL A 15 -7.19 11.19 13.43
CA VAL A 15 -7.41 9.74 13.30
C VAL A 15 -8.73 9.44 12.59
N LEU A 16 -9.80 10.16 12.91
CA LEU A 16 -11.10 10.01 12.23
C LEU A 16 -11.02 10.38 10.75
N ILE A 17 -10.36 11.50 10.43
CA ILE A 17 -10.15 11.92 9.04
C ILE A 17 -9.34 10.86 8.29
N GLY A 18 -8.25 10.35 8.90
CA GLY A 18 -7.44 9.29 8.31
C GLY A 18 -8.22 7.98 8.10
N ALA A 19 -9.09 7.61 9.03
CA ALA A 19 -9.95 6.43 8.90
C ALA A 19 -10.99 6.56 7.78
N LEU A 20 -11.60 7.75 7.63
CA LEU A 20 -12.60 8.03 6.58
C LEU A 20 -11.98 8.16 5.19
N THR A 21 -10.78 8.72 5.10
CA THR A 21 -10.08 8.99 3.82
C THR A 21 -9.04 7.93 3.47
N LYS A 22 -9.01 6.84 4.23
CA LYS A 22 -8.10 5.71 4.03
C LYS A 22 -8.28 5.13 2.63
N PRO A 23 -7.22 5.10 1.80
CA PRO A 23 -7.33 4.52 0.48
C PRO A 23 -7.43 2.99 0.57
N GLY A 24 -8.39 2.43 -0.18
CA GLY A 24 -8.62 1.00 -0.30
C GLY A 24 -7.72 0.32 -1.36
N PRO A 25 -7.81 -1.01 -1.48
CA PRO A 25 -7.05 -1.79 -2.45
C PRO A 25 -7.32 -1.41 -3.91
N ASP A 26 -8.56 -1.05 -4.26
CA ASP A 26 -8.91 -0.64 -5.62
C ASP A 26 -8.26 0.68 -6.01
N ALA A 27 -8.24 1.66 -5.08
CA ALA A 27 -7.58 2.94 -5.29
C ALA A 27 -6.07 2.79 -5.47
N PHE A 28 -5.44 1.86 -4.73
CA PHE A 28 -4.01 1.58 -4.89
C PHE A 28 -3.70 0.87 -6.20
N LYS A 29 -4.56 -0.07 -6.62
CA LYS A 29 -4.43 -0.73 -7.92
C LYS A 29 -4.48 0.29 -9.06
N GLU A 30 -5.42 1.23 -9.01
CA GLU A 30 -5.51 2.30 -10.01
C GLU A 30 -4.26 3.19 -10.02
N PHE A 31 -3.77 3.61 -8.84
CA PHE A 31 -2.53 4.39 -8.71
C PHE A 31 -1.32 3.65 -9.29
N TYR A 32 -1.13 2.39 -8.89
CA TYR A 32 0.02 1.60 -9.30
C TYR A 32 -0.02 1.24 -10.80
N THR A 33 -1.20 0.95 -11.37
CA THR A 33 -1.34 0.69 -12.80
C THR A 33 -1.08 1.94 -13.66
N LYS A 34 -1.41 3.15 -13.15
CA LYS A 34 -1.09 4.41 -13.85
C LYS A 34 0.41 4.72 -13.84
N GLU A 35 1.11 4.46 -12.74
CA GLU A 35 2.54 4.75 -12.63
C GLU A 35 3.43 3.67 -13.24
N HIS A 36 2.97 2.41 -13.28
CA HIS A 36 3.77 1.27 -13.70
C HIS A 36 3.02 0.36 -14.69
N THR A 37 3.27 0.58 -15.97
CA THR A 37 2.95 -0.40 -17.03
C THR A 37 3.98 -1.54 -16.97
N ARG A 38 3.65 -2.67 -16.34
CA ARG A 38 4.52 -3.87 -16.31
C ARG A 38 3.88 -5.03 -17.09
N GLU A 39 4.73 -5.81 -17.77
CA GLU A 39 4.33 -7.01 -18.51
C GLU A 39 3.83 -8.15 -17.61
N ASN A 40 4.32 -8.24 -16.36
CA ASN A 40 3.92 -9.28 -15.41
C ASN A 40 3.03 -8.73 -14.30
N PRO A 41 1.91 -9.40 -13.96
CA PRO A 41 1.03 -8.98 -12.88
C PRO A 41 1.76 -9.08 -11.53
N PRO A 42 1.93 -7.97 -10.80
CA PRO A 42 2.54 -8.01 -9.49
C PRO A 42 1.57 -8.55 -8.44
N VAL A 43 2.10 -9.18 -7.39
CA VAL A 43 1.29 -9.53 -6.21
C VAL A 43 1.26 -8.32 -5.28
N ILE A 44 0.05 -7.85 -4.98
CA ILE A 44 -0.19 -6.72 -4.09
C ILE A 44 -0.73 -7.26 -2.77
N GLU A 45 0.09 -7.19 -1.73
CA GLU A 45 -0.32 -7.50 -0.36
C GLU A 45 -0.89 -6.23 0.30
N TYR A 46 -2.08 -6.36 0.89
CA TYR A 46 -2.77 -5.27 1.58
C TYR A 46 -2.79 -5.52 3.10
N THR A 47 -2.26 -4.58 3.87
CA THR A 47 -2.40 -4.56 5.33
C THR A 47 -3.28 -3.38 5.74
N ASN A 48 -4.38 -3.71 6.42
CA ASN A 48 -5.37 -2.75 6.86
C ASN A 48 -5.04 -2.21 8.26
N GLY A 49 -4.60 -0.96 8.36
CA GLY A 49 -4.54 -0.21 9.62
C GLY A 49 -5.78 0.66 9.85
N VAL A 50 -6.00 1.10 11.09
CA VAL A 50 -7.18 1.89 11.51
C VAL A 50 -7.29 3.22 10.76
N ALA A 51 -6.19 3.94 10.59
CA ALA A 51 -6.14 5.24 9.91
C ALA A 51 -5.18 5.25 8.70
N TYR A 52 -4.61 4.10 8.36
CA TYR A 52 -3.61 3.95 7.30
C TYR A 52 -3.77 2.62 6.58
N SER A 53 -3.20 2.52 5.40
CA SER A 53 -3.11 1.29 4.62
C SER A 53 -1.66 1.04 4.26
N ILE A 54 -1.15 -0.18 4.39
CA ILE A 54 0.17 -0.53 3.86
C ILE A 54 -0.04 -1.46 2.67
N PHE A 55 0.60 -1.14 1.55
CA PHE A 55 0.61 -1.96 0.36
C PHE A 55 2.02 -2.45 0.11
N SER A 56 2.21 -3.76 -0.05
CA SER A 56 3.48 -4.32 -0.49
C SER A 56 3.29 -4.89 -1.89
N VAL A 57 4.04 -4.37 -2.85
CA VAL A 57 4.00 -4.83 -4.23
C VAL A 57 5.22 -5.69 -4.49
N THR A 58 5.00 -6.97 -4.74
CA THR A 58 6.06 -7.92 -5.10
C THR A 58 5.95 -8.24 -6.57
N SER A 59 6.94 -7.84 -7.36
CA SER A 59 7.04 -8.18 -8.77
C SER A 59 7.83 -9.48 -8.96
N PHE A 60 7.30 -10.38 -9.78
CA PHE A 60 7.92 -11.67 -10.07
C PHE A 60 8.47 -11.70 -11.49
N THR A 61 9.63 -12.31 -11.65
CA THR A 61 10.14 -12.72 -12.96
C THR A 61 10.08 -14.24 -13.08
N ALA A 62 9.74 -14.73 -14.26
CA ALA A 62 9.76 -16.15 -14.54
C ALA A 62 11.20 -16.56 -14.85
N VAL A 63 11.82 -17.34 -13.98
CA VAL A 63 13.14 -17.92 -14.22
C VAL A 63 12.95 -19.36 -14.66
N THR A 64 13.52 -19.72 -15.81
CA THR A 64 13.52 -21.09 -16.30
C THR A 64 14.54 -21.88 -15.49
N THR A 65 14.08 -22.78 -14.63
CA THR A 65 14.95 -23.72 -13.91
C THR A 65 15.22 -24.97 -14.76
N THR A 66 16.38 -25.59 -14.56
CA THR A 66 16.82 -26.80 -15.28
C THR A 66 15.77 -27.91 -15.13
N GLY A 67 15.14 -28.29 -16.24
CA GLY A 67 14.05 -29.28 -16.26
C GLY A 67 12.65 -28.66 -16.39
N ASN A 68 12.44 -27.84 -17.44
CA ASN A 68 11.14 -27.38 -17.97
C ASN A 68 10.11 -26.77 -16.99
N ASN A 69 10.47 -26.54 -15.73
CA ASN A 69 9.65 -25.92 -14.71
C ASN A 69 9.96 -24.43 -14.65
N LYS A 70 8.92 -23.60 -14.78
CA LYS A 70 9.01 -22.14 -14.64
C LYS A 70 8.76 -21.79 -13.17
N MET A 71 9.75 -21.23 -12.49
CA MET A 71 9.58 -20.71 -11.13
C MET A 71 9.41 -19.19 -11.16
N ALA A 72 8.41 -18.68 -10.44
CA ALA A 72 8.24 -17.25 -10.23
C ALA A 72 9.15 -16.81 -9.08
N VAL A 73 10.18 -16.01 -9.38
CA VAL A 73 11.12 -15.50 -8.36
C VAL A 73 10.78 -14.04 -8.09
N PRO A 74 10.62 -13.62 -6.81
CA PRO A 74 10.39 -12.22 -6.47
C PRO A 74 11.65 -11.40 -6.75
N VAL A 75 11.55 -10.40 -7.63
CA VAL A 75 12.69 -9.56 -8.05
C VAL A 75 12.70 -8.21 -7.34
N ILE A 76 11.51 -7.62 -7.14
CA ILE A 76 11.38 -6.28 -6.58
C ILE A 76 10.22 -6.27 -5.59
N LYS A 77 10.50 -5.87 -4.34
CA LYS A 77 9.49 -5.64 -3.30
C LYS A 77 9.44 -4.14 -3.00
N GLU A 78 8.35 -3.50 -3.40
CA GLU A 78 8.08 -2.09 -3.12
C GLU A 78 7.05 -1.99 -2.00
N LYS A 79 7.21 -1.02 -1.10
CA LYS A 79 6.28 -0.78 0.00
C LYS A 79 5.68 0.61 -0.15
N TYR A 80 4.39 0.72 0.11
CA TYR A 80 3.66 1.98 0.01
C TYR A 80 2.77 2.16 1.24
N LEU A 81 2.68 3.41 1.69
CA LEU A 81 1.84 3.87 2.77
C LEU A 81 0.69 4.71 2.19
N GLY A 82 -0.52 4.20 2.35
CA GLY A 82 -1.77 4.90 2.06
C GLY A 82 -2.22 5.71 3.27
N LEU A 83 -2.23 7.04 3.15
CA LEU A 83 -2.66 7.99 4.18
C LEU A 83 -3.39 9.15 3.50
N PHE A 84 -4.54 9.57 4.06
CA PHE A 84 -5.32 10.72 3.59
C PHE A 84 -5.63 10.70 2.08
N GLY A 85 -6.02 9.55 1.53
CA GLY A 85 -6.31 9.38 0.11
C GLY A 85 -5.10 9.45 -0.82
N ARG A 86 -3.87 9.51 -0.28
CA ARG A 86 -2.62 9.52 -1.05
C ARG A 86 -1.76 8.31 -0.74
N PHE A 87 -0.89 7.96 -1.68
CA PHE A 87 0.07 6.87 -1.56
C PHE A 87 1.49 7.44 -1.52
N TRP A 88 2.28 6.94 -0.58
CA TRP A 88 3.66 7.34 -0.35
C TRP A 88 4.56 6.11 -0.42
N LYS A 89 5.61 6.14 -1.22
CA LYS A 89 6.59 5.05 -1.25
C LYS A 89 7.42 5.07 0.05
N LEU A 90 7.55 3.90 0.67
CA LEU A 90 8.40 3.60 1.83
C LEU A 90 9.70 2.95 1.32
#